data_AF-A0A432XZK8-F1
#
_entry.id   AF-A0A432XZK8-F1
#
_cell.length_a   1.000
_cell.length_b   1.000
_cell.length_c   1.000
_cell.angle_alpha   90.00
_cell.angle_beta   90.00
_cell.angle_gamma   90.00
#
_symmetry.space_group_name_H-M   'P 1'
#
loop_
_entity.id
_entity.type
_entity.pdbx_description
1 polymer ?
#
loop_
_entity_poly.entity_id
_entity_poly.type
_entity_poly.pdbx_seq_one_letter_code
_entity_poly.pdbx_strand_id
1 'polypeptide(L)'
;MRYNKPKDESNLFVLDERLAHDCLRLGAFGLCEVLLFDDTRYDWLVLVPRRPGLVEFLDLSNAEQQQLALEIQQTSHSLKEWRPTAKLNVGALGNVVSQLHVHLVLRESGDPAWPGPVWGHSAAHRHSAGDATERCAVWRQRLGL
;
A
#
# COMPACT_ATOMS: atom_id res chain seq x y z
N MET A 1 -6.86 -0.76 41.03
CA MET A 1 -7.55 0.10 40.06
C MET A 1 -7.49 -0.61 38.71
N ARG A 2 -8.58 -1.23 38.25
CA ARG A 2 -8.61 -1.95 36.97
C ARG A 2 -8.80 -0.92 35.86
N TYR A 3 -7.76 -0.64 35.09
CA TYR A 3 -7.90 0.19 33.90
C TYR A 3 -8.64 -0.63 32.83
N ASN A 4 -9.92 -0.33 32.63
CA ASN A 4 -10.66 -0.88 31.51
C ASN A 4 -10.18 -0.17 30.24
N LYS A 5 -9.45 -0.89 29.38
CA LYS A 5 -9.17 -0.42 28.02
C LYS A 5 -10.53 -0.18 27.32
N PRO A 6 -10.81 1.04 26.79
CA PRO A 6 -12.06 1.30 26.12
C PRO A 6 -12.23 0.36 24.92
N LYS A 7 -13.44 -0.18 24.78
CA LYS A 7 -13.81 -1.28 23.86
C LYS A 7 -13.93 -0.86 22.39
N ASP A 8 -13.49 0.33 22.02
CA ASP A 8 -13.65 0.85 20.66
C ASP A 8 -12.57 1.88 20.28
N GLU A 9 -11.35 1.40 20.02
CA GLU A 9 -10.31 2.18 19.32
C GLU A 9 -10.43 2.03 17.78
N SER A 10 -11.49 1.36 17.29
CA SER A 10 -11.67 1.10 15.86
C SER A 10 -12.02 2.34 15.03
N ASN A 11 -12.37 3.45 15.71
CA ASN A 11 -12.74 4.73 15.11
C ASN A 11 -11.58 5.77 15.01
N LEU A 12 -10.33 5.38 15.30
CA LEU A 12 -9.19 6.32 15.37
C LEU A 12 -8.19 6.23 14.21
N PHE A 13 -8.40 5.35 13.23
CA PHE A 13 -7.49 5.29 12.08
C PHE A 13 -7.57 6.57 11.24
N VAL A 14 -6.44 7.25 11.10
CA VAL A 14 -6.25 8.38 10.19
C VAL A 14 -5.06 8.06 9.31
N LEU A 15 -5.23 8.16 7.99
CA LEU A 15 -4.13 7.98 7.04
C LEU A 15 -3.16 9.16 7.18
N ASP A 16 -1.87 8.88 7.23
CA ASP A 16 -0.81 9.88 7.25
C ASP A 16 -0.97 10.87 6.09
N GLU A 17 -0.75 12.16 6.36
CA GLU A 17 -0.95 13.23 5.38
C GLU A 17 -0.08 13.10 4.13
N ARG A 18 1.13 12.55 4.25
CA ARG A 18 2.04 12.33 3.12
C ARG A 18 1.55 11.18 2.27
N LEU A 19 1.09 10.08 2.89
CA LEU A 19 0.46 8.99 2.17
C LEU A 19 -0.83 9.45 1.47
N ALA A 20 -1.62 10.32 2.11
CA ALA A 20 -2.81 10.90 1.51
C ALA A 20 -2.51 11.85 0.33
N HIS A 21 -1.36 12.52 0.35
CA HIS A 21 -0.92 13.44 -0.69
C HIS A 21 -0.25 12.73 -1.88
N ASP A 22 0.51 11.68 -1.61
CA ASP A 22 1.30 10.95 -2.62
C ASP A 22 0.57 9.73 -3.18
N CYS A 23 -0.59 9.37 -2.64
CA CYS A 23 -1.38 8.25 -3.12
C CYS A 23 -2.83 8.62 -3.44
N LEU A 24 -3.44 7.80 -4.29
CA LEU A 24 -4.87 7.79 -4.61
C LEU A 24 -5.54 6.64 -3.85
N ARG A 25 -6.69 6.90 -3.20
CA ARG A 25 -7.43 5.87 -2.46
C ARG A 25 -8.23 4.96 -3.38
N LEU A 26 -7.98 3.65 -3.30
CA LEU A 26 -8.72 2.66 -4.07
C LEU A 26 -9.92 2.12 -3.29
N GLY A 27 -9.76 1.84 -2.00
CA GLY A 27 -10.78 1.25 -1.15
C GLY A 27 -10.15 0.61 0.08
N ALA A 28 -10.79 -0.41 0.64
CA ALA A 28 -10.24 -1.13 1.78
C ALA A 28 -10.55 -2.62 1.74
N PHE A 29 -9.59 -3.42 2.20
CA PHE A 29 -9.79 -4.80 2.58
C PHE A 29 -10.25 -4.91 4.04
N GLY A 30 -10.21 -6.13 4.60
CA GLY A 30 -10.56 -6.38 5.99
C GLY A 30 -9.67 -5.60 6.97
N LEU A 31 -8.35 -5.62 6.75
CA LEU A 31 -7.37 -4.93 7.57
C LEU A 31 -6.89 -3.63 6.93
N CYS A 32 -6.47 -3.64 5.67
CA CYS A 32 -5.78 -2.50 5.06
C CYS A 32 -6.69 -1.53 4.29
N GLU A 33 -6.37 -0.24 4.39
CA GLU A 33 -6.65 0.70 3.31
C GLU A 33 -5.76 0.34 2.11
N VAL A 34 -6.32 0.38 0.91
CA VAL A 34 -5.60 0.07 -0.32
C VAL A 34 -5.43 1.35 -1.13
N LEU A 35 -4.18 1.67 -1.42
CA LEU A 35 -3.78 2.89 -2.11
C LEU A 35 -3.04 2.55 -3.40
N LEU A 36 -3.17 3.44 -4.38
CA LEU A 36 -2.33 3.50 -5.56
C LEU A 36 -1.34 4.64 -5.37
N PHE A 37 -0.03 4.36 -5.42
CA PHE A 37 0.98 5.41 -5.36
C PHE A 37 0.91 6.25 -6.65
N ASP A 38 0.87 7.58 -6.54
CA ASP A 38 0.68 8.51 -7.67
C ASP A 38 1.98 8.70 -8.46
N ASP A 39 2.46 7.62 -9.07
CA ASP A 39 3.64 7.58 -9.90
C ASP A 39 3.44 6.66 -11.11
N THR A 40 3.13 7.26 -12.25
CA THR A 40 2.89 6.60 -13.54
C THR A 40 4.00 5.67 -14.01
N ARG A 41 5.21 5.81 -13.47
CA ARG A 41 6.39 5.01 -13.86
C ARG A 41 6.29 3.55 -13.44
N TYR A 42 5.47 3.22 -12.44
CA TYR A 42 5.39 1.88 -11.86
C TYR A 42 3.94 1.47 -11.59
N ASP A 43 3.64 0.18 -11.71
CA ASP A 43 2.42 -0.39 -11.13
C ASP A 43 2.67 -0.59 -9.62
N TRP A 44 2.29 0.40 -8.81
CA TRP A 44 2.65 0.52 -7.40
C TRP A 44 1.42 0.66 -6.49
N LEU A 45 1.15 -0.40 -5.72
CA LEU A 45 0.11 -0.40 -4.69
C LEU A 45 0.72 -0.31 -3.28
N VAL A 46 -0.03 0.28 -2.36
CA VAL A 46 0.37 0.41 -0.95
C VAL A 46 -0.78 -0.07 -0.07
N LEU A 47 -0.45 -0.93 0.89
CA LEU A 47 -1.38 -1.41 1.91
C LEU A 47 -1.07 -0.73 3.24
N VAL A 48 -2.09 -0.17 3.88
CA VAL A 48 -1.97 0.52 5.18
C VAL A 48 -2.93 -0.11 6.19
N PRO A 49 -2.46 -0.91 7.16
CA PRO A 49 -3.32 -1.50 8.18
C PRO A 49 -4.11 -0.43 8.95
N ARG A 50 -5.44 -0.59 9.02
CA ARG A 50 -6.35 0.41 9.60
C ARG A 50 -6.44 0.29 11.12
N ARG A 51 -5.33 0.59 11.78
CA ARG A 51 -5.21 0.65 13.24
C ARG A 51 -4.45 1.92 13.63
N PRO A 52 -4.87 2.61 14.69
CA PRO A 52 -4.18 3.81 15.15
C PRO A 52 -2.79 3.47 15.69
N GLY A 53 -1.81 4.31 15.37
CA GLY A 53 -0.48 4.29 16.02
C GLY A 53 0.45 3.15 15.63
N LEU A 54 0.12 2.31 14.64
CA LEU A 54 1.04 1.27 14.17
C LEU A 54 2.21 1.89 13.41
N VAL A 55 3.42 1.47 13.77
CA VAL A 55 4.66 1.87 13.10
C VAL A 55 5.33 0.66 12.48
N GLU A 56 5.42 -0.42 13.25
CA GLU A 56 6.16 -1.62 12.89
C GLU A 56 5.23 -2.80 12.61
N PHE A 57 5.69 -3.74 11.80
CA PHE A 57 4.97 -5.01 11.59
C PHE A 57 4.71 -5.75 12.90
N LEU A 58 5.64 -5.64 13.86
CA LEU A 58 5.54 -6.26 15.18
C LEU A 58 4.51 -5.59 16.12
N ASP A 59 3.98 -4.42 15.76
CA ASP A 59 2.90 -3.76 16.52
C ASP A 59 1.54 -4.44 16.26
N LEU A 60 1.42 -5.16 15.15
CA LEU A 60 0.24 -5.96 14.83
C LEU A 60 0.15 -7.19 15.73
N SER A 61 -1.06 -7.57 16.12
CA SER A 61 -1.27 -8.89 16.74
C SER A 61 -0.94 -10.02 15.76
N ASN A 62 -0.64 -11.22 16.26
CA ASN A 62 -0.35 -12.38 15.39
C ASN A 62 -1.45 -12.65 14.35
N ALA A 63 -2.72 -12.46 14.72
CA ALA A 63 -3.84 -12.63 13.80
C ALA A 63 -3.84 -11.55 12.70
N GLU A 64 -3.50 -10.31 13.04
CA GLU A 64 -3.43 -9.21 12.08
C GLU A 64 -2.19 -9.30 11.19
N GLN A 65 -1.07 -9.81 11.70
CA GLN A 65 0.11 -10.13 10.89
C GLN A 65 -0.22 -11.19 9.82
N GLN A 66 -0.96 -12.23 10.19
CA GLN A 66 -1.45 -13.24 9.25
C GLN A 66 -2.43 -12.62 8.23
N GLN A 67 -3.36 -11.78 8.69
CA GLN A 67 -4.30 -11.09 7.81
C GLN A 67 -3.58 -10.16 6.82
N LEU A 68 -2.57 -9.40 7.28
CA LEU A 68 -1.73 -8.56 6.42
C LEU A 68 -1.00 -9.41 5.38
N ALA A 69 -0.46 -10.58 5.76
CA ALA A 69 0.18 -11.49 4.81
C ALA A 69 -0.80 -11.99 3.72
N LEU A 70 -2.06 -12.28 4.08
CA LEU A 70 -3.10 -12.65 3.12
C LEU A 70 -3.44 -11.51 2.16
N GLU A 71 -3.54 -10.28 2.66
CA GLU A 71 -3.83 -9.10 1.82
C GLU A 71 -2.66 -8.72 0.91
N ILE A 72 -1.41 -8.89 1.39
CA ILE A 72 -0.20 -8.81 0.57
C ILE A 72 -0.26 -9.86 -0.55
N GLN A 73 -0.61 -11.11 -0.22
CA GLN A 73 -0.71 -12.18 -1.21
C GLN A 73 -1.78 -11.89 -2.27
N GLN A 74 -2.98 -11.48 -1.87
CA GLN A 74 -4.08 -11.12 -2.78
C GLN A 74 -3.65 -10.01 -3.75
N THR A 75 -3.05 -8.93 -3.20
CA THR A 75 -2.58 -7.79 -4.00
C THR A 75 -1.44 -8.18 -4.93
N SER A 76 -0.50 -8.98 -4.44
CA SER A 76 0.61 -9.53 -5.22
C SER A 76 0.12 -10.36 -6.39
N HIS A 77 -0.90 -11.20 -6.18
CA HIS A 77 -1.49 -12.02 -7.23
C HIS A 77 -2.10 -11.16 -8.32
N SER A 78 -2.93 -10.18 -7.96
CA SER A 78 -3.57 -9.26 -8.92
C SER A 78 -2.54 -8.48 -9.76
N LEU A 79 -1.45 -8.02 -9.14
CA LEU A 79 -0.30 -7.38 -9.82
C LEU A 79 0.41 -8.37 -10.76
N LYS A 80 0.64 -9.60 -10.32
CA LYS A 80 1.31 -10.62 -11.13
C LYS A 80 0.45 -11.11 -12.30
N GLU A 81 -0.86 -11.18 -12.15
CA GLU A 81 -1.77 -11.44 -13.26
C GLU A 81 -1.79 -10.28 -14.26
N TRP A 82 -1.62 -9.04 -13.79
CA TRP A 82 -1.52 -7.86 -14.65
C TRP A 82 -0.24 -7.88 -15.49
N ARG A 83 0.92 -8.21 -14.88
CA ARG A 83 2.18 -8.45 -15.62
C ARG A 83 2.88 -9.73 -15.15
N PRO A 84 2.62 -10.87 -15.82
CA PRO A 84 3.17 -12.18 -15.43
C PRO A 84 4.69 -12.28 -15.51
N THR A 85 5.35 -11.49 -16.35
CA THR A 85 6.81 -11.51 -16.52
C THR A 85 7.56 -10.53 -15.60
N ALA A 86 6.88 -9.52 -15.06
CA ALA A 86 7.49 -8.50 -14.20
C ALA A 86 7.97 -9.07 -12.85
N LYS A 87 9.03 -8.52 -12.26
CA LYS A 87 9.47 -8.86 -10.90
C LYS A 87 8.65 -8.06 -9.89
N LEU A 88 8.10 -8.71 -8.87
CA LEU A 88 7.45 -8.01 -7.76
C LEU A 88 8.49 -7.63 -6.68
N ASN A 89 8.44 -6.39 -6.20
CA ASN A 89 9.11 -5.92 -4.98
C ASN A 89 8.05 -5.70 -3.90
N VAL A 90 8.31 -6.20 -2.68
CA VAL A 90 7.46 -6.00 -1.50
C VAL A 90 8.34 -5.46 -0.38
N GLY A 91 7.90 -4.39 0.30
CA GLY A 91 8.69 -3.80 1.37
C GLY A 91 7.87 -2.94 2.33
N ALA A 92 8.11 -3.13 3.63
CA ALA A 92 7.72 -2.21 4.69
C ALA A 92 9.00 -1.51 5.17
N LEU A 93 9.11 -0.20 4.94
CA LEU A 93 10.33 0.57 5.22
C LEU A 93 10.12 1.57 6.36
N GLY A 94 9.28 2.59 6.14
CA GLY A 94 8.83 3.49 7.21
C GLY A 94 9.79 4.61 7.64
N ASN A 95 10.97 4.77 7.00
CA ASN A 95 11.95 5.78 7.42
C ASN A 95 11.47 7.25 7.26
N VAL A 96 10.57 7.52 6.30
CA VAL A 96 10.05 8.88 6.01
C VAL A 96 8.65 9.10 6.57
N VAL A 97 7.79 8.09 6.47
CA VAL A 97 6.44 8.06 7.06
C VAL A 97 6.42 6.89 8.02
N SER A 98 6.26 7.16 9.32
CA SER A 98 6.34 6.12 10.34
C SER A 98 5.10 5.24 10.37
N GLN A 99 3.93 5.71 9.93
CA GLN A 99 2.72 4.88 9.90
C GLN A 99 2.97 3.61 9.09
N LEU A 100 2.70 2.44 9.67
CA LEU A 100 2.95 1.15 9.01
C LEU A 100 2.26 1.10 7.64
N HIS A 101 3.05 0.86 6.60
CA HIS A 101 2.57 0.65 5.25
C HIS A 101 3.48 -0.31 4.49
N VAL A 102 2.90 -1.07 3.56
CA VAL A 102 3.60 -2.07 2.77
C VAL A 102 3.47 -1.69 1.30
N HIS A 103 4.60 -1.49 0.63
CA HIS A 103 4.67 -1.25 -0.80
C HIS A 103 4.69 -2.57 -1.57
N LEU A 104 3.93 -2.62 -2.66
CA LEU A 104 3.95 -3.70 -3.65
C LEU A 104 4.13 -3.07 -5.04
N VAL A 105 5.28 -3.34 -5.67
CA VAL A 105 5.70 -2.64 -6.90
C VAL A 105 6.16 -3.64 -7.95
N LEU A 106 5.55 -3.59 -9.14
CA LEU A 106 6.05 -4.34 -10.30
C LEU A 106 7.25 -3.64 -10.91
N ARG A 107 8.24 -4.44 -11.28
CA ARG A 107 9.56 -4.03 -11.80
C ARG A 107 9.88 -4.78 -13.08
N GLU A 108 10.60 -4.14 -13.99
CA GLU A 108 11.05 -4.77 -15.23
C GLU A 108 12.39 -4.21 -15.68
N SER A 109 13.13 -4.98 -16.47
CA SER A 109 14.38 -4.50 -17.07
C SER A 109 14.09 -3.30 -17.96
N GLY A 110 14.65 -2.15 -17.62
CA GLY A 110 14.41 -0.89 -18.31
C GLY A 110 13.44 0.06 -17.61
N ASP A 111 12.83 -0.35 -16.48
CA ASP A 111 12.17 0.64 -15.62
C ASP A 111 13.18 1.65 -15.05
N PRO A 112 12.77 2.88 -14.71
CA PRO A 112 13.70 3.97 -14.43
C PRO A 112 14.71 3.68 -13.31
N ALA A 113 14.37 2.82 -12.35
CA ALA A 113 15.21 2.50 -11.20
C ALA A 113 15.88 1.12 -11.29
N TRP A 114 15.69 0.36 -12.38
CA TRP A 114 16.24 -0.98 -12.49
C TRP A 114 17.79 -0.99 -12.55
N PRO A 115 18.50 -1.90 -11.86
CA PRO A 115 18.02 -2.97 -10.96
C PRO A 115 17.90 -2.52 -9.49
N GLY A 116 18.12 -1.24 -9.21
CA GLY A 116 18.04 -0.66 -7.88
C GLY A 116 16.61 -0.52 -7.34
N PRO A 117 16.48 -0.04 -6.09
CA PRO A 117 15.19 0.27 -5.48
C PRO A 117 14.52 1.48 -6.12
N VAL A 118 13.18 1.46 -6.21
CA VAL A 118 12.40 2.64 -6.64
C VAL A 118 12.41 3.77 -5.60
N TRP A 119 12.58 3.42 -4.32
CA TRP A 119 12.54 4.37 -3.20
C TRP A 119 13.71 5.34 -3.27
N GLY A 120 13.40 6.64 -3.42
CA GLY A 120 14.41 7.70 -3.45
C GLY A 120 15.21 7.81 -4.74
N HIS A 121 14.88 7.06 -5.79
CA HIS A 121 15.61 7.10 -7.06
C HIS A 121 15.45 8.46 -7.80
N SER A 122 14.20 8.90 -8.00
CA SER A 122 13.86 10.12 -8.75
C SER A 122 12.43 10.60 -8.46
N ALA A 123 12.15 11.88 -8.69
CA ALA A 123 10.83 12.49 -8.44
C ALA A 123 9.69 11.77 -9.17
N ALA A 124 8.54 11.60 -8.52
CA ALA A 124 7.38 10.90 -9.08
C ALA A 124 6.82 11.60 -10.32
N HIS A 125 6.32 10.82 -11.28
CA HIS A 125 5.56 11.35 -12.41
C HIS A 125 4.07 11.12 -12.16
N ARG A 126 3.37 12.15 -11.68
CA ARG A 126 1.95 12.03 -11.28
C ARG A 126 1.05 11.75 -12.47
N HIS A 127 -0.03 11.03 -12.21
CA HIS A 127 -1.10 10.83 -13.17
C HIS A 127 -1.77 12.16 -13.55
N SER A 128 -2.21 12.29 -14.80
CA SER A 128 -3.22 13.31 -15.12
C SER A 128 -4.54 12.95 -14.42
N ALA A 129 -5.44 13.91 -14.23
CA ALA A 129 -6.72 13.63 -13.55
C ALA A 129 -7.57 12.54 -14.26
N GLY A 130 -7.51 12.50 -15.60
CA GLY A 130 -8.16 11.46 -16.41
C GLY A 130 -7.52 10.10 -16.19
N ASP A 131 -6.20 10.01 -16.34
CA ASP A 131 -5.46 8.76 -16.16
C ASP A 131 -5.56 8.23 -14.73
N ALA A 132 -5.57 9.11 -13.73
CA ALA A 132 -5.74 8.76 -12.33
C ALA A 132 -7.09 8.07 -12.11
N THR A 133 -8.16 8.63 -12.69
CA THR A 133 -9.52 8.07 -12.56
C THR A 133 -9.61 6.69 -13.21
N GLU A 134 -9.09 6.54 -14.43
CA GLU A 134 -9.07 5.27 -15.15
C GLU A 134 -8.22 4.22 -14.42
N ARG A 135 -7.01 4.61 -13.99
CA ARG A 135 -6.10 3.71 -13.27
C ARG A 135 -6.70 3.24 -11.94
N CYS A 136 -7.37 4.13 -11.21
CA CYS A 136 -8.10 3.76 -10.00
C CYS A 136 -9.23 2.76 -10.30
N ALA A 137 -10.01 2.99 -11.36
CA ALA A 137 -11.11 2.11 -11.74
C ALA A 137 -10.61 0.69 -12.09
N VAL A 138 -9.51 0.61 -12.87
CA VAL A 138 -8.87 -0.68 -13.20
C VAL A 138 -8.46 -1.42 -11.93
N TRP A 139 -7.75 -0.77 -11.01
CA TRP A 139 -7.28 -1.45 -9.80
C TRP A 139 -8.41 -1.83 -8.84
N ARG A 140 -9.45 -1.00 -8.72
CA ARG A 140 -10.64 -1.35 -7.93
C ARG A 140 -11.29 -2.63 -8.46
N GLN A 141 -11.54 -2.69 -9.77
CA GLN A 141 -12.11 -3.88 -10.41
C GLN A 141 -11.24 -5.12 -10.19
N ARG A 142 -9.91 -5.01 -10.40
CA ARG A 142 -8.98 -6.14 -10.25
C ARG A 142 -8.79 -6.62 -8.82
N LEU A 143 -9.09 -5.78 -7.82
CA LEU A 143 -8.95 -6.10 -6.40
C LEU A 143 -10.29 -6.43 -5.74
N GLY A 144 -11.41 -6.26 -6.45
CA GLY A 144 -12.76 -6.45 -5.92
C GLY A 144 -13.15 -5.39 -4.90
N LEU A 145 -12.70 -4.15 -5.11
CA LEU A 145 -12.96 -2.97 -4.27
C LEU A 145 -14.07 -2.08 -4.85
#